data_AF-A0A1H9TV39-F1
#
_entry.id   AF-A0A1H9TV39-F1
#
_cell.length_a   1.000
_cell.length_b   1.000
_cell.length_c   1.000
_cell.angle_alpha   90.00
_cell.angle_beta   90.00
_cell.angle_gamma   90.00
#
_symmetry.space_group_name_H-M   'P 1'
#
loop_
_entity.id
_entity.type
_entity.pdbx_description
1 polymer ?
#
loop_
_entity_poly.entity_id
_entity_poly.type
_entity_poly.pdbx_seq_one_letter_code
_entity_poly.pdbx_strand_id
1 'polypeptide(L)'
;MTDHPDPVPTVSSDPGGVLFVLVEPTGKLVRRRVSGRVVDDGWGGNFQPELWAAVAAAVDPHRGLVNGVALVEGMWAKVVDVSEDAAALLSDLYPPNPVAWTMLTALGHPARRWFGTIALLGTENEDGVTASLTPDQLDLISMPTARPFNPASDPHGAPGPLVRGEPVAQPDGLPPAVASLASDRG
;
A
#
# COMPACT_ATOMS: atom_id res chain seq x y z
N MET A 1 -19.04 -43.41 -44.03
CA MET A 1 -18.34 -43.58 -42.73
C MET A 1 -17.46 -42.36 -42.58
N THR A 2 -17.98 -41.33 -41.91
CA THR A 2 -17.29 -40.05 -41.72
C THR A 2 -16.79 -40.08 -40.29
N ASP A 3 -15.48 -40.18 -40.14
CA ASP A 3 -14.77 -40.19 -38.86
C ASP A 3 -14.91 -38.78 -38.25
N HIS A 4 -15.67 -38.65 -37.17
CA HIS A 4 -15.71 -37.43 -36.38
C HIS A 4 -14.63 -37.55 -35.31
N PRO A 5 -13.57 -36.71 -35.33
CA PRO A 5 -12.61 -36.72 -34.24
C PRO A 5 -13.31 -36.32 -32.94
N ASP A 6 -13.14 -37.14 -31.91
CA ASP A 6 -13.59 -36.84 -30.56
C ASP A 6 -13.09 -35.46 -30.10
N PRO A 7 -13.91 -34.64 -29.43
CA PRO A 7 -13.45 -33.39 -28.86
C PRO A 7 -12.38 -33.68 -27.81
N VAL A 8 -11.19 -33.11 -28.01
CA VAL A 8 -10.11 -33.12 -27.04
C VAL A 8 -10.65 -32.55 -25.72
N PRO A 9 -10.45 -33.22 -24.56
CA PRO A 9 -10.89 -32.69 -23.29
C PRO A 9 -10.20 -31.35 -23.05
N THR A 10 -10.99 -30.29 -23.01
CA THR A 10 -10.55 -28.97 -22.58
C THR A 10 -10.09 -29.13 -21.15
N VAL A 11 -8.77 -29.03 -20.91
CA VAL A 11 -8.22 -28.98 -19.56
C VAL A 11 -8.86 -27.76 -18.91
N SER A 12 -9.80 -28.00 -18.01
CA SER A 12 -10.37 -26.98 -17.13
C SER A 12 -9.26 -26.53 -16.20
N SER A 13 -8.48 -25.55 -16.64
CA SER A 13 -7.62 -24.73 -15.79
C SER A 13 -8.55 -23.96 -14.86
N ASP A 14 -8.93 -24.61 -13.77
CA ASP A 14 -9.54 -23.94 -12.63
C ASP A 14 -8.63 -22.75 -12.33
N PRO A 15 -9.09 -21.50 -12.51
CA PRO A 15 -8.22 -20.34 -12.42
C PRO A 15 -7.68 -20.29 -10.99
N GLY A 16 -6.42 -20.70 -10.83
CA GLY A 16 -5.85 -21.01 -9.54
C GLY A 16 -6.10 -19.88 -8.55
N GLY A 17 -6.59 -20.21 -7.35
CA GLY A 17 -6.90 -19.17 -6.37
C GLY A 17 -5.64 -18.42 -5.94
N VAL A 18 -5.71 -17.09 -5.89
CA VAL A 18 -4.66 -16.17 -5.42
C VAL A 18 -4.69 -16.12 -3.90
N LEU A 19 -3.56 -16.46 -3.27
CA LEU A 19 -3.34 -16.30 -1.83
C LEU A 19 -2.76 -14.92 -1.54
N PHE A 20 -3.36 -14.21 -0.58
CA PHE A 20 -2.86 -12.95 -0.03
C PHE A 20 -2.99 -12.95 1.50
N VAL A 21 -2.34 -12.00 2.17
CA VAL A 21 -2.35 -11.88 3.63
C VAL A 21 -2.95 -10.53 4.03
N LEU A 22 -3.85 -10.53 5.00
CA LEU A 22 -4.31 -9.32 5.67
C LEU A 22 -3.51 -9.11 6.96
N VAL A 23 -3.15 -7.86 7.22
CA VAL A 23 -2.57 -7.43 8.49
C VAL A 23 -3.60 -6.54 9.18
N GLU A 24 -4.29 -7.08 10.17
CA GLU A 24 -5.29 -6.35 10.93
C GLU A 24 -4.63 -5.40 11.96
N PRO A 25 -5.28 -4.28 12.34
CA PRO A 25 -4.79 -3.37 13.39
C PRO A 25 -4.52 -4.05 14.73
N THR A 26 -5.20 -5.16 15.00
CA THR A 26 -5.02 -6.01 16.19
C THR A 26 -3.68 -6.77 16.18
N GLY A 27 -2.94 -6.73 15.07
CA GLY A 27 -1.72 -7.49 14.82
C GLY A 27 -1.97 -8.90 14.30
N LYS A 28 -3.22 -9.28 14.05
CA LYS A 28 -3.55 -10.59 13.47
C LYS A 28 -3.18 -10.63 11.99
N LEU A 29 -2.50 -11.70 11.59
CA LEU A 29 -2.27 -12.04 10.20
C LEU A 29 -3.32 -13.04 9.72
N VAL A 30 -4.06 -12.69 8.66
CA VAL A 30 -5.11 -13.55 8.09
C VAL A 30 -4.79 -13.89 6.65
N ARG A 31 -4.54 -15.17 6.38
CA ARG A 31 -4.39 -15.68 5.01
C ARG A 31 -5.76 -15.80 4.36
N ARG A 32 -5.90 -15.27 3.15
CA ARG A 32 -7.11 -15.38 2.34
C ARG A 32 -6.79 -15.89 0.94
N ARG A 33 -7.66 -16.77 0.44
CA ARG A 33 -7.58 -17.27 -0.93
C ARG A 33 -8.86 -16.93 -1.66
N VAL A 34 -8.74 -16.35 -2.84
CA VAL A 34 -9.85 -15.94 -3.70
C VAL A 34 -9.56 -16.34 -5.14
N SER A 35 -10.57 -16.35 -6.00
CA SER A 35 -10.38 -16.64 -7.41
C SER A 35 -9.36 -15.69 -8.02
N GLY A 36 -8.37 -16.25 -8.71
CA GLY A 36 -7.40 -15.48 -9.50
C GLY A 36 -7.86 -15.19 -10.92
N ARG A 37 -9.13 -15.46 -11.24
CA ARG A 37 -9.66 -15.37 -12.60
C ARG A 37 -9.41 -13.99 -13.18
N VAL A 38 -8.75 -13.99 -14.34
CA VAL A 38 -8.51 -12.81 -15.15
C VAL A 38 -9.65 -12.64 -16.15
N VAL A 39 -10.10 -11.40 -16.31
CA VAL A 39 -11.15 -10.97 -17.23
C VAL A 39 -10.62 -9.77 -18.02
N ASP A 40 -10.96 -9.70 -19.31
CA ASP A 40 -10.69 -8.54 -20.16
C ASP A 40 -11.55 -7.35 -19.70
N ASP A 41 -10.93 -6.18 -19.54
CA ASP A 41 -11.61 -4.96 -19.06
C ASP A 41 -12.37 -4.19 -20.14
N GLY A 42 -12.37 -4.69 -21.39
CA GLY A 42 -13.00 -4.06 -22.55
C GLY A 42 -12.13 -3.00 -23.24
N TRP A 43 -10.95 -2.70 -22.70
CA TRP A 43 -9.98 -1.75 -23.24
C TRP A 43 -8.64 -2.41 -23.61
N GLY A 44 -8.62 -3.75 -23.63
CA GLY A 44 -7.43 -4.55 -23.90
C GLY A 44 -6.54 -4.79 -22.67
N GLY A 45 -7.03 -4.42 -21.48
CA GLY A 45 -6.38 -4.71 -20.21
C GLY A 45 -6.92 -5.98 -19.56
N ASN A 46 -6.12 -6.54 -18.64
CA ASN A 46 -6.48 -7.70 -17.84
C ASN A 46 -6.79 -7.29 -16.41
N PHE A 47 -7.85 -7.85 -15.84
CA PHE A 47 -8.30 -7.50 -14.49
C PHE A 47 -8.77 -8.72 -13.70
N GLN A 48 -8.54 -8.73 -12.39
CA GLN A 48 -8.95 -9.81 -11.47
C GLN A 48 -10.09 -9.33 -10.54
N PRO A 49 -11.35 -9.29 -11.03
CA PRO A 49 -12.45 -8.62 -10.32
C PRO A 49 -12.72 -9.18 -8.93
N GLU A 50 -12.66 -10.50 -8.77
CA GLU A 50 -12.94 -11.15 -7.49
C GLU A 50 -11.83 -10.86 -6.45
N LEU A 51 -10.57 -10.83 -6.89
CA LEU A 51 -9.44 -10.45 -6.03
C LEU A 51 -9.59 -9.01 -5.57
N TRP A 52 -9.79 -8.08 -6.51
CA TRP A 52 -9.85 -6.66 -6.18
C TRP A 52 -11.08 -6.29 -5.34
N ALA A 53 -12.23 -6.94 -5.58
CA ALA A 53 -13.39 -6.80 -4.70
C ALA A 53 -13.11 -7.30 -3.27
N ALA A 54 -12.43 -8.45 -3.13
CA ALA A 54 -12.09 -9.00 -1.82
C ALA A 54 -11.05 -8.16 -1.08
N VAL A 55 -10.08 -7.59 -1.78
CA VAL A 55 -9.08 -6.66 -1.24
C VAL A 55 -9.75 -5.36 -0.81
N ALA A 56 -10.58 -4.75 -1.65
CA ALA A 56 -11.29 -3.52 -1.33
C ALA A 56 -12.19 -3.68 -0.09
N ALA A 57 -12.97 -4.76 -0.04
CA ALA A 57 -13.83 -5.05 1.11
C ALA A 57 -13.05 -5.33 2.40
N ALA A 58 -11.78 -5.72 2.32
CA ALA A 58 -10.95 -5.98 3.50
C ALA A 58 -10.15 -4.76 3.96
N VAL A 59 -9.63 -3.96 3.02
CA VAL A 59 -8.75 -2.83 3.29
C VAL A 59 -9.54 -1.56 3.64
N ASP A 60 -10.59 -1.26 2.88
CA ASP A 60 -11.48 -0.13 3.16
C ASP A 60 -12.94 -0.47 2.83
N PRO A 61 -13.64 -1.21 3.72
CA PRO A 61 -15.04 -1.59 3.52
C PRO A 61 -16.00 -0.39 3.50
N HIS A 62 -15.54 0.80 3.91
CA HIS A 62 -16.41 1.96 4.08
C HIS A 62 -16.46 2.83 2.83
N ARG A 63 -15.30 3.11 2.22
CA ARG A 63 -15.20 4.07 1.12
C ARG A 63 -14.57 3.49 -0.15
N GLY A 64 -14.00 2.29 -0.08
CA GLY A 64 -13.32 1.65 -1.21
C GLY A 64 -12.07 2.40 -1.68
N LEU A 65 -11.49 3.26 -0.84
CA LEU A 65 -10.29 4.03 -1.14
C LEU A 65 -9.07 3.16 -0.89
N VAL A 66 -8.64 2.43 -1.93
CA VAL A 66 -7.49 1.54 -1.86
C VAL A 66 -6.40 2.01 -2.81
N ASN A 67 -5.19 2.16 -2.29
CA ASN A 67 -4.00 2.48 -3.05
C ASN A 67 -2.96 1.37 -2.92
N GLY A 68 -2.09 1.23 -3.91
CA GLY A 68 -1.01 0.26 -3.94
C GLY A 68 0.34 0.88 -3.63
N VAL A 69 1.14 0.19 -2.83
CA VAL A 69 2.56 0.50 -2.63
C VAL A 69 3.41 -0.72 -2.96
N ALA A 70 4.43 -0.52 -3.79
CA ALA A 70 5.37 -1.57 -4.15
C ALA A 70 6.31 -1.89 -2.98
N LEU A 71 6.66 -3.17 -2.86
CA LEU A 71 7.54 -3.72 -1.83
C LEU A 71 8.68 -4.52 -2.48
N VAL A 72 9.57 -5.06 -1.66
CA VAL A 72 10.63 -5.99 -2.10
C VAL A 72 10.05 -7.24 -2.79
N GLU A 73 10.87 -7.89 -3.62
CA GLU A 73 10.50 -9.11 -4.37
C GLU A 73 9.24 -8.96 -5.24
N GLY A 74 8.98 -7.74 -5.71
CA GLY A 74 7.82 -7.40 -6.55
C GLY A 74 6.48 -7.51 -5.82
N MET A 75 6.46 -7.73 -4.51
CA MET A 75 5.23 -7.75 -3.71
C MET A 75 4.57 -6.37 -3.70
N TRP A 76 3.28 -6.37 -3.38
CA TRP A 76 2.51 -5.14 -3.20
C TRP A 76 1.78 -5.14 -1.88
N ALA A 77 1.69 -3.98 -1.25
CA ALA A 77 0.69 -3.74 -0.21
C ALA A 77 -0.43 -2.88 -0.77
N LYS A 78 -1.67 -3.28 -0.48
CA LYS A 78 -2.86 -2.48 -0.73
C LYS A 78 -3.33 -1.93 0.60
N VAL A 79 -3.45 -0.62 0.65
CA VAL A 79 -3.60 0.17 1.87
C VAL A 79 -4.72 1.17 1.66
N VAL A 80 -5.35 1.61 2.75
CA VAL A 80 -6.36 2.67 2.65
C VAL A 80 -5.69 3.97 2.19
N ASP A 81 -6.32 4.66 1.24
CA ASP A 81 -5.88 5.96 0.73
C ASP A 81 -6.53 7.11 1.51
N VAL A 82 -6.07 7.31 2.74
CA VAL A 82 -6.47 8.43 3.60
C VAL A 82 -5.24 9.14 4.17
N SER A 83 -5.33 10.46 4.31
CA SER A 83 -4.29 11.24 4.99
C SER A 83 -4.24 10.92 6.48
N GLU A 84 -3.09 11.17 7.13
CA GLU A 84 -2.94 10.96 8.58
C GLU A 84 -3.93 11.81 9.39
N ASP A 85 -4.19 13.05 8.99
CA ASP A 85 -5.18 13.93 9.64
C ASP A 85 -6.60 13.36 9.53
N ALA A 86 -6.98 12.83 8.35
CA ALA A 86 -8.28 12.22 8.15
C ALA A 86 -8.42 10.92 8.96
N ALA A 87 -7.37 10.10 9.01
CA ALA A 87 -7.35 8.89 9.83
C ALA A 87 -7.46 9.22 11.33
N ALA A 88 -6.82 10.30 11.79
CA ALA A 88 -6.90 10.74 13.17
C ALA A 88 -8.32 11.21 13.57
N LEU A 89 -9.05 11.83 12.64
CA LEU A 89 -10.45 12.22 12.85
C LEU A 89 -11.44 11.04 12.77
N LEU A 90 -11.05 9.94 12.12
CA LEU A 90 -11.87 8.75 11.88
C LEU A 90 -11.22 7.51 12.51
N SER A 91 -10.67 7.65 13.71
CA SER A 91 -9.88 6.60 14.38
C SER A 91 -10.66 5.31 14.64
N ASP A 92 -11.99 5.39 14.77
CA ASP A 92 -12.87 4.22 14.89
C ASP A 92 -12.93 3.39 13.60
N LEU A 93 -12.79 4.04 12.43
CA LEU A 93 -12.81 3.40 11.12
C LEU A 93 -11.40 3.00 10.65
N TYR A 94 -10.42 3.84 10.95
CA TYR A 94 -9.03 3.67 10.53
C TYR A 94 -8.10 3.71 11.75
N PRO A 95 -8.19 2.71 12.65
CA PRO A 95 -7.33 2.67 13.82
C PRO A 95 -5.86 2.48 13.41
N PRO A 96 -4.89 2.98 14.20
CA PRO A 96 -3.47 2.75 13.92
C PRO A 96 -3.13 1.26 13.82
N ASN A 97 -2.28 0.92 12.86
CA ASN A 97 -1.79 -0.44 12.63
C ASN A 97 -0.26 -0.50 12.79
N PRO A 98 0.24 -0.68 14.02
CA PRO A 98 1.68 -0.69 14.30
C PRO A 98 2.40 -1.91 13.69
N VAL A 99 1.67 -3.02 13.48
CA VAL A 99 2.21 -4.21 12.83
C VAL A 99 2.42 -3.94 11.35
N ALA A 100 1.45 -3.34 10.66
CA ALA A 100 1.60 -2.89 9.27
C ALA A 100 2.78 -1.94 9.12
N TRP A 101 2.94 -0.97 10.04
CA TRP A 101 4.11 -0.10 10.03
C TRP A 101 5.42 -0.89 10.05
N THR A 102 5.58 -1.77 11.03
CA THR A 102 6.84 -2.49 11.18
C THR A 102 7.11 -3.43 9.99
N MET A 103 6.06 -4.11 9.51
CA MET A 103 6.16 -5.03 8.37
C MET A 103 6.48 -4.30 7.07
N LEU A 104 5.77 -3.22 6.73
CA LEU A 104 6.02 -2.50 5.49
C LEU A 104 7.42 -1.85 5.49
N THR A 105 7.90 -1.39 6.65
CA THR A 105 9.28 -0.92 6.78
C THR A 105 10.30 -2.04 6.59
N ALA A 106 10.08 -3.22 7.17
CA ALA A 106 10.94 -4.38 6.94
C ALA A 106 10.94 -4.85 5.49
N LEU A 107 9.82 -4.67 4.78
CA LEU A 107 9.64 -4.98 3.36
C LEU A 107 10.08 -3.85 2.42
N GLY A 108 10.89 -2.91 2.92
CA GLY A 108 11.60 -1.91 2.10
C GLY A 108 10.86 -0.59 1.86
N HIS A 109 9.66 -0.41 2.44
CA HIS A 109 8.93 0.85 2.29
C HIS A 109 9.36 1.88 3.37
N PRO A 110 9.57 3.17 3.05
CA PRO A 110 9.83 4.20 4.04
C PRO A 110 8.97 4.13 5.30
N ALA A 111 9.61 4.33 6.46
CA ALA A 111 8.94 4.33 7.75
C ALA A 111 7.88 5.44 7.82
N ARG A 112 6.62 5.03 7.90
CA ARG A 112 5.46 5.91 8.10
C ARG A 112 4.38 5.18 8.89
N ARG A 113 3.45 5.92 9.47
CA ARG A 113 2.29 5.33 10.16
C ARG A 113 1.27 4.79 9.15
N TRP A 114 0.65 3.68 9.53
CA TRP A 114 -0.38 3.01 8.74
C TRP A 114 -1.62 2.81 9.59
N PHE A 115 -2.77 2.80 8.93
CA PHE A 115 -4.07 2.79 9.56
C PHE A 115 -4.96 1.75 8.91
N GLY A 116 -5.89 1.20 9.68
CA GLY A 116 -6.80 0.16 9.21
C GLY A 116 -6.09 -1.14 8.84
N THR A 117 -6.83 -2.02 8.19
CA THR A 117 -6.31 -3.28 7.67
C THR A 117 -5.54 -3.02 6.38
N ILE A 118 -4.39 -3.66 6.20
CA ILE A 118 -3.68 -3.68 4.91
C ILE A 118 -3.71 -5.10 4.32
N ALA A 119 -3.61 -5.20 3.00
CA ALA A 119 -3.42 -6.47 2.30
C ALA A 119 -2.02 -6.55 1.70
N LEU A 120 -1.33 -7.65 1.89
CA LEU A 120 -0.07 -8.00 1.25
C LEU A 120 -0.35 -9.01 0.14
N LEU A 121 0.11 -8.70 -1.06
CA LEU A 121 -0.12 -9.48 -2.27
C LEU A 121 1.22 -9.90 -2.89
N GLY A 122 1.16 -10.94 -3.71
CA GLY A 122 2.29 -11.39 -4.49
C GLY A 122 2.65 -10.42 -5.62
N THR A 123 3.42 -10.92 -6.57
CA THR A 123 3.92 -10.11 -7.67
C THR A 123 2.80 -9.68 -8.61
N GLU A 124 2.74 -8.39 -8.92
CA GLU A 124 1.86 -7.82 -9.94
C GLU A 124 2.67 -7.67 -11.23
N ASN A 125 2.17 -8.19 -12.36
CA ASN A 125 2.83 -8.05 -13.66
C ASN A 125 2.53 -6.70 -14.32
N GLU A 126 3.08 -6.46 -15.51
CA GLU A 126 2.87 -5.22 -16.26
C GLU A 126 1.40 -4.98 -16.68
N ASP A 127 0.60 -6.04 -16.73
CA ASP A 127 -0.83 -5.98 -17.03
C ASP A 127 -1.71 -5.78 -15.77
N GLY A 128 -1.12 -5.61 -14.58
CA GLY A 128 -1.87 -5.47 -13.33
C GLY A 128 -2.41 -6.79 -12.77
N VAL A 129 -2.00 -7.94 -13.33
CA VAL A 129 -2.40 -9.27 -12.85
C VAL A 129 -1.50 -9.66 -11.69
N THR A 130 -2.14 -9.95 -10.55
CA THR A 130 -1.49 -10.33 -9.31
C THR A 130 -1.39 -11.85 -9.19
N ALA A 131 -0.18 -12.34 -8.92
CA ALA A 131 0.08 -13.72 -8.58
C ALA A 131 -0.17 -14.01 -7.09
N SER A 132 -0.41 -15.29 -6.78
CA SER A 132 -0.43 -15.77 -5.40
C SER A 132 0.90 -15.48 -4.70
N LEU A 133 0.86 -15.14 -3.41
CA LEU A 133 2.06 -15.11 -2.58
C LEU A 133 2.80 -16.45 -2.67
N THR A 134 4.11 -16.39 -2.92
CA THR A 134 4.99 -17.56 -2.95
C THR A 134 5.37 -17.99 -1.53
N PRO A 135 5.90 -19.22 -1.33
CA PRO A 135 6.44 -19.63 -0.04
C PRO A 135 7.51 -18.67 0.50
N ASP A 136 8.43 -18.21 -0.34
CA ASP A 136 9.49 -17.29 0.07
C ASP A 136 8.93 -15.93 0.51
N GLN A 137 7.92 -15.41 -0.20
CA GLN A 137 7.22 -14.18 0.20
C GLN A 137 6.46 -14.38 1.52
N LEU A 138 5.82 -15.54 1.73
CA LEU A 138 5.17 -15.86 2.99
C LEU A 138 6.17 -15.99 4.14
N ASP A 139 7.38 -16.50 3.89
CA ASP A 139 8.44 -16.55 4.88
C ASP A 139 8.94 -15.16 5.24
N LEU A 140 9.10 -14.25 4.26
CA LEU A 140 9.41 -12.84 4.54
C LEU A 140 8.34 -12.16 5.40
N ILE A 141 7.07 -12.45 5.13
CA ILE A 141 5.92 -11.93 5.90
C ILE A 141 5.89 -12.55 7.31
N SER A 142 6.30 -13.82 7.45
CA SER A 142 6.23 -14.58 8.69
C SER A 142 7.47 -14.42 9.57
N MET A 143 8.61 -14.01 9.01
CA MET A 143 9.81 -13.66 9.77
C MET A 143 9.47 -12.46 10.64
N PRO A 144 9.29 -12.66 11.96
CA PRO A 144 9.00 -11.54 12.82
C PRO A 144 10.21 -10.61 12.76
N THR A 145 9.99 -9.30 12.65
CA THR A 145 10.21 -8.35 13.76
C THR A 145 11.26 -8.72 14.83
N ALA A 146 12.34 -9.43 14.50
CA ALA A 146 13.38 -9.92 15.42
C ALA A 146 14.53 -8.91 15.57
N ARG A 147 14.27 -7.64 15.26
CA ARG A 147 14.94 -6.55 15.96
C ARG A 147 13.86 -5.70 16.59
N PRO A 148 13.78 -5.61 17.92
CA PRO A 148 13.18 -4.42 18.50
C PRO A 148 13.91 -3.22 17.88
N PHE A 149 13.16 -2.31 17.27
CA PHE A 149 13.67 -0.97 17.07
C PHE A 149 14.04 -0.46 18.46
N ASN A 150 15.34 -0.35 18.74
CA ASN A 150 15.84 0.29 19.93
C ASN A 150 16.01 1.78 19.61
N PRO A 151 15.10 2.68 20.03
CA PRO A 151 15.29 4.11 19.83
C PRO A 151 16.53 4.64 20.56
N ALA A 152 17.13 3.87 21.48
CA ALA A 152 18.38 4.22 22.15
C ALA A 152 19.65 3.90 21.34
N SER A 153 19.54 3.34 20.12
CA SER A 153 20.69 3.06 19.25
C SER A 153 20.95 4.13 18.20
N ASP A 154 20.38 5.32 18.37
CA ASP A 154 20.71 6.51 17.58
C ASP A 154 21.71 7.40 18.35
N PRO A 155 23.03 7.32 18.11
CA PRO A 155 24.00 8.19 18.78
C PRO A 155 24.13 9.58 18.12
N HIS A 156 23.25 9.97 17.19
CA HIS A 156 23.29 11.28 16.55
C HIS A 156 21.98 12.06 16.70
N GLY A 157 21.84 12.73 17.85
CA GLY A 157 20.81 13.75 18.02
C GLY A 157 20.57 14.25 19.43
N ALA A 158 21.60 14.35 20.29
CA ALA A 158 21.45 15.21 21.47
C ALA A 158 21.11 16.64 20.99
N PRO A 159 20.05 17.29 21.49
CA PRO A 159 19.88 18.72 21.25
C PRO A 159 21.09 19.43 21.86
N GLY A 160 21.96 19.95 21.00
CA GLY A 160 23.05 20.82 21.43
C GLY A 160 22.49 22.01 22.21
N PRO A 161 23.28 22.59 23.13
CA PRO A 161 22.82 23.70 23.95
C PRO A 161 22.37 24.87 23.07
N LEU A 162 21.25 25.49 23.47
CA LEU A 162 20.73 26.74 22.91
C LEU A 162 21.84 27.79 22.79
N VAL A 163 22.42 27.92 21.59
CA VAL A 163 23.25 29.08 21.25
C VAL A 163 22.28 30.19 20.88
N ARG A 164 22.18 31.20 21.76
CA ARG A 164 21.58 32.49 21.47
C ARG A 164 22.38 33.14 20.33
N GLY A 165 21.89 33.02 19.10
CA GLY A 165 22.38 33.78 17.96
C GLY A 165 21.88 35.22 18.05
N GLU A 166 22.82 36.16 18.04
CA GLU A 166 22.59 37.61 17.98
C GLU A 166 21.86 38.02 16.68
N PRO A 167 21.13 39.16 16.69
CA PRO A 167 20.40 39.63 15.52
C PRO A 167 21.36 40.05 14.40
N VAL A 168 21.27 39.38 13.25
CA VAL A 168 21.95 39.79 12.02
C VAL A 168 21.23 41.00 11.43
N ALA A 169 22.00 42.06 11.19
CA ALA A 169 21.57 43.30 10.58
C ALA A 169 20.96 43.08 9.18
N GLN A 170 19.83 43.72 8.95
CA GLN A 170 19.11 43.80 7.69
C GLN A 170 19.80 44.84 6.78
N PRO A 171 20.32 44.49 5.59
CA PRO A 171 20.83 45.51 4.68
C PRO A 171 19.68 46.26 4.01
N ASP A 172 19.75 47.59 4.15
CA ASP A 172 18.92 48.61 3.52
C ASP A 172 18.90 48.55 1.98
N GLY A 173 17.72 48.83 1.43
CA GLY A 173 17.48 49.37 0.09
C GLY A 173 17.07 48.35 -0.97
N LEU A 174 16.00 48.53 -1.74
CA LEU A 174 15.08 49.65 -2.04
C LEU A 174 14.00 49.06 -3.04
N PRO A 175 12.96 49.79 -3.51
CA PRO A 175 11.58 49.88 -3.01
C PRO A 175 10.53 49.31 -4.03
N PRO A 176 9.27 49.82 -4.08
CA PRO A 176 8.07 49.14 -3.60
C PRO A 176 7.17 48.55 -4.72
N ALA A 177 6.12 47.89 -4.25
CA ALA A 177 5.04 47.27 -5.00
C ALA A 177 4.44 48.12 -6.14
N VAL A 178 4.17 47.45 -7.27
CA VAL A 178 3.20 47.92 -8.27
C VAL A 178 2.14 46.85 -8.41
N ALA A 179 0.93 47.20 -7.99
CA ALA A 179 -0.29 46.45 -8.26
C ALA A 179 -0.60 46.47 -9.76
N SER A 180 -1.13 45.38 -10.31
CA SER A 180 -2.12 45.46 -11.39
C SER A 180 -2.98 44.20 -11.49
N LEU A 181 -4.28 44.48 -11.48
CA LEU A 181 -5.42 43.63 -11.75
C LEU A 181 -5.28 42.87 -13.08
N ALA A 182 -5.86 41.67 -13.14
CA ALA A 182 -6.72 41.27 -14.27
C ALA A 182 -7.58 40.06 -13.88
N SER A 183 -8.82 40.31 -13.47
CA SER A 183 -9.97 39.45 -13.80
C SER A 183 -11.25 40.21 -13.49
N ASP A 184 -11.83 40.80 -14.53
CA ASP A 184 -13.26 40.98 -14.65
C ASP A 184 -13.62 40.47 -16.05
N ARG A 185 -14.38 39.38 -16.12
CA ARG A 185 -14.99 38.84 -17.34
C ARG A 185 -16.49 38.89 -17.12
N GLY A 186 -17.15 39.70 -17.96
CA GLY A 186 -18.55 39.47 -18.30
C GLY A 186 -18.74 38.22 -19.14
#